data_AF-A0A4Q7APZ1-F1
#
_entry.id   AF-A0A4Q7APZ1-F1
#
_cell.length_a   1.000
_cell.length_b   1.000
_cell.length_c   1.000
_cell.angle_alpha   90.00
_cell.angle_beta   90.00
_cell.angle_gamma   90.00
#
_symmetry.space_group_name_H-M   'P 1'
#
loop_
_entity.id
_entity.type
_entity.pdbx_description
1 polymer ?
#
loop_
_entity_poly.entity_id
_entity_poly.type
_entity_poly.pdbx_seq_one_letter_code
_entity_poly.pdbx_strand_id
1 'polypeptide(L)'
;MSDNPKHVTVRLRVPPELRDKIAESSEQYNRSMNADMVARLEDSFKDDLSKYENVLREAKLELLLKELTVRFGVFNITVSTTEDDHLQRQKDIEELKNKKK
;
A
#
# COMPACT_ATOMS: atom_id res chain seq x y z
N MET A 1 -10.78 30.44 36.30
CA MET A 1 -11.59 29.81 35.23
C MET A 1 -10.80 30.01 33.95
N SER A 2 -10.09 28.99 33.49
CA SER A 2 -9.09 29.11 32.43
C SER A 2 -9.62 28.48 31.15
N ASP A 3 -10.38 29.24 30.37
CA ASP A 3 -10.86 28.82 29.05
C ASP A 3 -9.70 28.84 28.06
N ASN A 4 -9.16 27.65 27.78
CA ASN A 4 -8.13 27.43 26.78
C ASN A 4 -8.81 27.01 25.46
N PRO A 5 -8.83 27.83 24.39
CA PRO A 5 -9.56 27.54 23.16
C PRO A 5 -8.78 26.57 22.25
N LYS A 6 -8.20 25.49 22.79
CA LYS A 6 -7.43 24.51 22.01
C LYS A 6 -8.29 23.44 21.34
N HIS A 7 -9.55 23.29 21.74
CA HIS A 7 -10.42 22.22 21.24
C HIS A 7 -11.81 22.76 20.91
N VAL A 8 -12.24 22.55 19.67
CA VAL A 8 -13.61 22.82 19.22
C VAL A 8 -14.44 21.57 19.47
N THR A 9 -15.52 21.69 20.25
CA THR A 9 -16.42 20.56 20.51
C THR A 9 -17.52 20.51 19.47
N VAL A 10 -17.54 19.46 18.66
CA VAL A 10 -18.56 19.22 17.63
C VAL A 10 -19.52 18.13 18.11
N ARG A 11 -20.82 18.42 18.16
CA ARG A 11 -21.86 17.42 18.48
C ARG A 11 -22.36 16.79 17.18
N LEU A 12 -21.88 15.59 16.88
CA LEU A 12 -22.31 14.83 15.71
C LEU A 12 -23.53 13.96 16.03
N ARG A 13 -24.47 13.88 15.09
CA ARG A 13 -25.56 12.89 15.11
C ARG A 13 -25.12 11.70 14.27
N VAL A 14 -24.77 10.61 14.94
CA VAL A 14 -24.37 9.36 14.29
C VAL A 14 -25.49 8.32 14.41
N PRO A 15 -25.83 7.62 13.31
CA PRO A 15 -26.67 6.43 13.36
C PRO A 15 -26.14 5.39 14.36
N PRO A 16 -27.02 4.59 15.00
CA PRO A 16 -26.62 3.62 16.02
C PRO A 16 -25.62 2.60 15.47
N GLU A 17 -25.83 2.11 14.24
CA GLU A 17 -24.93 1.15 13.59
C GLU A 17 -23.49 1.68 13.41
N LEU A 18 -23.34 2.99 13.16
CA LEU A 18 -22.03 3.60 12.99
C LEU A 18 -21.33 3.81 14.33
N ARG A 19 -22.10 4.12 15.39
CA ARG A 19 -21.55 4.22 16.74
C ARG A 19 -20.98 2.88 17.20
N ASP A 20 -21.68 1.79 16.93
CA ASP A 20 -21.25 0.45 17.36
C ASP A 20 -19.96 0.03 16.62
N LYS A 21 -19.85 0.34 15.32
CA LYS A 21 -18.60 0.14 14.55
C LYS A 21 -17.43 0.97 15.09
N ILE A 22 -17.68 2.19 15.56
CA ILE A 22 -16.65 3.05 16.17
C ILE A 22 -16.26 2.51 17.54
N ALA A 23 -17.22 2.00 18.32
CA ALA A 23 -16.94 1.37 19.62
C ALA A 23 -16.02 0.15 19.44
N GLU A 24 -16.36 -0.77 18.54
CA GLU A 24 -15.56 -1.96 18.24
C GLU A 24 -14.15 -1.59 17.76
N SER A 25 -14.04 -0.64 16.82
CA SER A 25 -12.76 -0.11 16.34
C SER A 25 -11.93 0.49 17.47
N SER A 26 -12.55 1.30 18.33
CA SER A 26 -11.85 1.96 19.44
C SER A 26 -11.29 0.96 20.45
N GLU A 27 -11.99 -0.15 20.69
CA GLU A 27 -11.50 -1.26 21.52
C GLU A 27 -10.32 -1.97 20.86
N GLN A 28 -10.39 -2.23 19.55
CA GLN A 28 -9.28 -2.84 18.79
C GLN A 28 -8.01 -1.98 18.81
N TYR A 29 -8.15 -0.67 18.67
CA TYR A 29 -7.02 0.27 18.64
C TYR A 29 -6.61 0.79 20.02
N ASN A 30 -7.24 0.33 21.12
CA ASN A 30 -7.00 0.79 22.50
C ASN A 30 -7.09 2.32 22.62
N ARG A 31 -8.08 2.93 21.98
CA ARG A 31 -8.33 4.39 21.97
C ARG A 31 -9.74 4.68 22.46
N SER A 32 -9.99 5.92 22.93
CA SER A 32 -11.38 6.33 23.23
C SER A 32 -12.16 6.49 21.93
N MET A 33 -13.49 6.30 21.96
CA MET A 33 -14.34 6.51 20.77
C MET A 33 -14.13 7.89 20.14
N ASN A 34 -13.94 8.94 20.95
CA ASN A 34 -13.66 10.29 20.45
C ASN A 34 -12.29 10.37 19.76
N ALA A 35 -11.27 9.71 20.32
CA ALA A 35 -9.95 9.66 19.71
C ALA A 35 -9.95 8.85 18.41
N ASP A 36 -10.72 7.77 18.33
CA ASP A 36 -10.86 6.98 17.10
C ASP A 36 -11.60 7.75 16.00
N MET A 37 -12.67 8.48 16.35
CA MET A 37 -13.37 9.37 15.43
C MET A 37 -12.44 10.47 14.87
N VAL A 38 -11.63 11.10 15.73
CA VAL A 38 -10.68 12.13 15.30
C VAL A 38 -9.60 11.52 14.39
N ALA A 39 -9.03 10.38 14.77
CA ALA A 39 -8.01 9.72 13.95
C ALA A 39 -8.52 9.36 12.55
N ARG A 40 -9.74 8.81 12.46
CA ARG A 40 -10.36 8.49 11.15
C ARG A 40 -10.65 9.74 10.33
N LEU A 41 -11.07 10.83 10.96
CA LEU A 41 -11.25 12.11 10.27
C LEU A 41 -9.90 12.63 9.75
N GLU A 42 -8.87 12.65 10.59
CA GLU A 42 -7.51 13.05 10.19
C GLU A 42 -6.99 12.20 9.03
N ASP A 43 -7.19 10.89 9.07
CA ASP A 43 -6.78 9.99 7.99
C ASP A 43 -7.57 10.25 6.70
N SER A 44 -8.88 10.50 6.80
CA SER A 44 -9.70 10.89 5.63
C SER A 44 -9.23 12.19 4.96
N PHE A 45 -8.58 13.10 5.70
CA PHE A 45 -8.01 14.32 5.14
C PHE A 45 -6.58 14.14 4.60
N LYS A 46 -5.90 13.03 4.91
CA LYS A 46 -4.55 12.72 4.38
C LYS A 46 -4.59 12.11 2.97
N ASP A 47 -5.70 11.50 2.57
CA ASP A 47 -5.86 10.78 1.30
C ASP A 47 -5.87 11.66 0.05
N ASP A 48 -5.93 12.98 0.18
CA ASP A 48 -5.81 13.87 -0.97
C ASP A 48 -4.36 14.04 -1.43
N LEU A 49 -3.34 13.88 -0.58
CA LEU A 49 -1.93 14.04 -0.98
C LEU A 49 -1.34 12.76 -1.58
N SER A 50 -1.70 11.59 -1.04
CA SER A 50 -1.15 10.29 -1.46
C SER A 50 -1.63 9.86 -2.84
N LYS A 51 -2.85 10.24 -3.25
CA LYS A 51 -3.38 9.97 -4.60
C LYS A 51 -2.52 10.59 -5.69
N TYR A 52 -2.08 11.84 -5.51
CA TYR A 52 -1.22 12.51 -6.49
C TYR A 52 0.23 12.04 -6.41
N GLU A 53 0.71 11.60 -5.25
CA GLU A 53 2.05 11.02 -5.14
C GLU A 53 2.20 9.73 -5.95
N ASN A 54 1.20 8.85 -5.96
CA ASN A 54 1.29 7.61 -6.72
C ASN A 54 1.33 7.87 -8.23
N VAL A 55 0.49 8.79 -8.73
CA VAL A 55 0.50 9.21 -10.14
C VAL A 55 1.84 9.86 -10.51
N LEU A 56 2.40 10.70 -9.64
CA LEU A 56 3.71 11.34 -9.87
C LEU A 56 4.86 10.32 -9.84
N ARG A 57 4.79 9.32 -8.96
CA ARG A 57 5.77 8.22 -8.89
C ARG A 57 5.74 7.36 -10.14
N GLU A 58 4.55 6.99 -10.62
CA GLU A 58 4.37 6.22 -11.86
C GLU A 58 4.94 6.97 -13.07
N ALA A 59 4.60 8.25 -13.23
CA ALA A 59 5.14 9.08 -14.31
C ALA A 59 6.67 9.22 -14.25
N LYS A 60 7.25 9.31 -13.04
CA LYS A 60 8.70 9.37 -12.83
C LYS A 60 9.40 8.05 -13.16
N LEU A 61 8.78 6.92 -12.85
CA LEU A 61 9.31 5.59 -13.18
C LEU A 61 9.37 5.38 -14.69
N GLU A 62 8.35 5.78 -15.45
CA GLU A 62 8.37 5.67 -16.91
C GLU A 62 9.51 6.47 -17.55
N LEU A 63 9.78 7.68 -17.05
CA LEU A 63 10.84 8.53 -17.57
C LEU A 63 12.22 7.91 -17.30
N LEU A 64 12.43 7.39 -16.08
CA LEU A 64 13.65 6.67 -15.71
C LEU A 64 13.85 5.39 -16.54
N LEU A 65 12.79 4.62 -16.76
CA LEU A 65 12.86 3.41 -17.60
C LEU A 65 13.24 3.74 -19.04
N LYS A 66 12.60 4.77 -19.64
CA LYS A 66 12.96 5.25 -20.97
C LYS A 66 14.42 5.68 -21.04
N GLU A 67 14.91 6.41 -20.04
CA GLU A 67 16.31 6.83 -20.00
C GLU A 67 17.28 5.64 -19.85
N LEU A 68 16.95 4.67 -19.00
CA LEU A 68 17.74 3.46 -18.84
C LEU A 68 17.78 2.64 -20.13
N THR A 69 16.66 2.50 -20.84
CA THR A 69 16.62 1.82 -22.14
C THR A 69 17.49 2.54 -23.18
N VAL A 70 17.51 3.88 -23.18
CA VAL A 70 18.37 4.66 -24.09
C VAL A 70 19.85 4.46 -23.77
N ARG A 71 20.23 4.45 -22.48
CA ARG A 71 21.64 4.31 -22.06
C ARG A 71 22.15 2.88 -22.11
N PHE A 72 21.30 1.91 -21.82
CA PHE A 72 21.65 0.49 -21.64
C PHE A 72 21.05 -0.42 -22.69
N GLY A 73 20.66 0.08 -23.88
CA GLY A 73 19.91 -0.61 -24.95
C GLY A 73 20.48 -1.93 -25.51
N VAL A 74 21.44 -2.56 -24.83
CA VAL A 74 22.04 -3.87 -25.12
C VAL A 74 21.83 -4.87 -23.96
N PHE A 75 21.36 -4.45 -22.79
CA PHE A 75 21.16 -5.35 -21.63
C PHE A 75 19.69 -5.79 -21.50
N ASN A 76 19.42 -7.06 -21.83
CA ASN A 76 18.17 -7.71 -21.48
C ASN A 76 18.26 -8.18 -20.03
N ILE A 77 17.59 -7.46 -19.12
CA ILE A 77 17.40 -7.93 -17.75
C ILE A 77 16.20 -8.88 -17.76
N THR A 78 16.48 -10.18 -17.80
CA THR A 78 15.49 -11.21 -17.50
C THR A 78 15.31 -11.29 -15.98
N VAL A 79 14.16 -10.83 -15.51
CA VAL A 79 13.72 -11.07 -14.14
C VAL A 79 13.05 -12.45 -14.14
N SER A 80 13.78 -13.49 -13.73
CA SER A 80 13.15 -14.76 -13.38
C SER A 80 12.64 -14.65 -11.95
N THR A 81 11.40 -15.06 -11.73
CA THR A 81 10.96 -15.35 -10.37
C THR A 81 11.70 -16.61 -9.91
N THR A 82 11.96 -16.76 -8.60
CA THR A 82 12.59 -17.99 -8.08
C THR A 82 11.84 -19.25 -8.49
N GLU A 83 10.53 -19.15 -8.77
CA GLU A 83 9.70 -20.24 -9.30
C GLU A 83 10.07 -20.62 -10.74
N ASP A 84 10.40 -19.65 -11.59
CA ASP A 84 10.83 -19.88 -12.98
C ASP A 84 12.18 -20.61 -13.03
N ASP A 85 13.11 -20.27 -12.12
CA ASP A 85 14.39 -20.97 -11.97
C ASP A 85 14.20 -22.43 -11.49
N HIS A 86 13.24 -22.66 -10.58
CA HIS A 86 12.90 -24.01 -10.12
C HIS A 86 12.25 -24.85 -11.23
N LEU A 87 11.37 -24.24 -12.03
CA LEU A 87 10.72 -24.92 -13.16
C LEU A 87 11.71 -25.25 -14.28
N GLN A 88 12.66 -24.34 -14.56
CA GLN A 88 13.70 -24.58 -15.55
C GLN A 88 14.62 -25.72 -15.13
N ARG A 89 15.05 -25.75 -13.85
CA ARG A 89 15.87 -26.86 -13.32
C ARG A 89 15.14 -28.21 -13.39
N GLN A 90 13.83 -28.26 -13.15
CA GLN A 90 13.08 -29.51 -13.27
C GLN A 90 12.99 -30.00 -14.72
N LYS A 91 12.75 -29.09 -15.68
CA LYS A 91 12.74 -29.41 -17.11
C LYS A 91 14.11 -29.95 -17.57
N ASP A 92 15.19 -29.29 -17.17
CA ASP A 92 16.55 -29.72 -17.53
C ASP A 92 16.88 -31.13 -16.96
N ILE A 93 16.41 -31.43 -15.74
CA ILE A 93 16.57 -32.77 -15.11
C ILE A 93 15.76 -33.83 -15.85
N GLU A 94 14.56 -33.50 -16.31
CA GLU A 94 13.69 -34.42 -17.05
C GLU A 94 14.24 -34.72 -18.45
N GLU A 95 14.79 -33.70 -19.13
CA GLU A 95 15.46 -33.85 -20.42
C GLU A 95 16.71 -34.74 -20.32
N LEU A 96 17.52 -34.59 -19.27
CA LEU A 96 18.66 -35.45 -19.00
C LEU A 96 18.28 -36.91 -18.71
N LYS A 97 17.10 -37.15 -18.13
CA LYS A 97 16.59 -38.51 -17.90
C LYS A 97 16.11 -39.17 -19.20
N ASN A 98 15.47 -38.41 -20.10
CA ASN A 98 15.01 -38.94 -21.39
C ASN A 98 16.16 -39.23 -22.36
N LYS A 99 17.30 -38.53 -22.25
CA LYS A 99 18.48 -38.78 -23.09
C LYS A 99 19.33 -40.00 -22.67
N LYS A 100 19.06 -40.55 -21.48
CA LYS A 100 19.73 -41.75 -20.92
C LYS A 100 18.92 -43.03 -21.08
N LYS A 101 17.79 -42.99 -21.79
CA LYS A 101 16.95 -44.14 -22.11
C LYS A 101 17.05 -44.45 -23.60
#